data_AF-A0A9D9Y1N3-F1
#
_entry.id   AF-A0A9D9Y1N3-F1
#
_cell.length_a   1.000
_cell.length_b   1.000
_cell.length_c   1.000
_cell.angle_alpha   90.00
_cell.angle_beta   90.00
_cell.angle_gamma   90.00
#
_symmetry.space_group_name_H-M   'P 1'
#
loop_
_entity.id
_entity.type
_entity.pdbx_description
1 polymer ?
#
loop_
_entity_poly.entity_id
_entity_poly.type
_entity_poly.pdbx_seq_one_letter_code
_entity_poly.pdbx_strand_id
1 'polypeptide(L)'
;MEPVYLTFILMLSIFLGFELINKVPSTLHTPLMSGSNAISGITLVGALISSTVMPGHETLTAILATGAVFLATINVVGGYVVTDRMLAMFKKKGK
;
A
#
# COMPACT_ATOMS: atom_id res chain seq x y z
N MET A 1 -3.08 8.98 26.33
CA MET A 1 -3.44 7.57 26.06
C MET A 1 -3.42 7.24 24.58
N GLU A 2 -3.98 8.08 23.70
CA GLU A 2 -3.88 7.95 22.22
C GLU A 2 -2.50 7.55 21.67
N PRO A 3 -1.39 8.29 21.94
CA PRO A 3 -0.09 7.93 21.39
C PRO A 3 0.42 6.56 21.88
N VAL A 4 0.05 6.18 23.12
CA VAL A 4 0.41 4.86 23.68
C VAL A 4 -0.29 3.75 22.91
N TYR A 5 -1.57 3.93 22.55
CA TYR A 5 -2.30 2.97 21.73
C TYR A 5 -1.73 2.85 20.32
N LEU A 6 -1.43 3.97 19.65
CA LEU A 6 -0.87 3.96 18.30
C LEU A 6 0.51 3.29 18.26
N THR A 7 1.38 3.57 19.23
CA THR A 7 2.68 2.88 19.34
C THR A 7 2.51 1.39 19.63
N PHE A 8 1.54 1.02 20.47
CA PHE A 8 1.25 -0.39 20.75
C PHE A 8 0.77 -1.13 19.49
N ILE A 9 -0.15 -0.52 18.72
CA ILE A 9 -0.62 -1.06 17.43
C ILE A 9 0.54 -1.18 16.44
N LEU A 10 1.41 -0.17 16.34
CA LEU A 10 2.59 -0.20 15.48
C LEU A 10 3.50 -1.38 15.83
N MET A 11 3.83 -1.54 17.12
CA MET A 11 4.70 -2.62 17.59
C MET A 11 4.11 -3.99 17.27
N LEU A 12 2.85 -4.23 17.62
CA LEU A 12 2.18 -5.51 17.32
C LEU A 12 2.08 -5.78 15.81
N SER A 13 1.84 -4.75 15.00
CA SER A 13 1.76 -4.89 13.54
C SER A 13 3.09 -5.29 12.93
N ILE A 14 4.22 -4.78 13.45
CA ILE A 14 5.57 -5.18 13.01
C ILE A 14 5.82 -6.65 13.31
N PHE A 15 5.56 -7.10 14.54
CA PHE A 15 5.71 -8.51 14.91
C PHE A 15 4.82 -9.43 14.06
N LEU A 16 3.57 -9.03 13.85
CA LEU A 16 2.64 -9.77 12.99
C LEU A 16 3.17 -9.87 11.55
N GLY A 17 3.66 -8.78 10.98
CA GLY A 17 4.24 -8.76 9.64
C GLY A 17 5.41 -9.73 9.49
N PHE A 18 6.32 -9.76 10.47
CA PHE A 18 7.45 -10.68 10.50
C PHE A 18 7.00 -12.15 10.54
N GLU A 19 6.10 -12.50 11.45
CA GLU A 19 5.59 -13.86 11.62
C GLU A 19 4.84 -14.37 10.38
N LEU A 20 4.10 -13.51 9.69
CA LEU A 20 3.39 -13.85 8.46
C LEU A 20 4.35 -14.10 7.30
N ILE A 21 5.34 -13.23 7.08
CA ILE A 21 6.29 -13.35 5.97
C ILE A 21 7.16 -14.60 6.11
N ASN A 22 7.56 -14.97 7.32
CA ASN A 22 8.33 -16.18 7.59
C ASN A 22 7.62 -17.48 7.20
N LYS A 23 6.29 -17.46 7.04
CA LYS A 23 5.47 -18.62 6.69
C LYS A 23 5.15 -18.69 5.20
N VAL A 24 5.63 -17.75 4.39
CA VAL A 24 5.39 -17.74 2.93
C VAL A 24 6.40 -18.67 2.24
N PRO A 25 5.95 -19.62 1.40
CA PRO A 25 6.86 -20.49 0.65
C PRO A 25 7.66 -19.71 -0.38
N SER A 26 8.85 -20.21 -0.74
CA SER A 26 9.81 -19.48 -1.57
C SER A 26 9.29 -19.13 -2.98
N THR A 27 8.38 -19.96 -3.50
CA THR A 27 7.72 -19.75 -4.79
C THR A 27 6.84 -18.49 -4.82
N LEU A 28 6.42 -17.97 -3.67
CA LEU A 28 5.53 -16.82 -3.55
C LEU A 28 6.25 -15.52 -3.19
N HIS A 29 7.58 -15.48 -3.01
CA HIS A 29 8.26 -14.23 -2.65
C HIS A 29 8.08 -13.11 -3.68
N THR A 30 8.11 -13.41 -4.97
CA THR A 30 7.92 -12.39 -6.02
C THR A 30 6.47 -11.89 -6.08
N PRO A 31 5.44 -12.76 -6.09
CA PRO A 31 4.06 -12.32 -5.90
C PRO A 31 3.83 -11.56 -4.58
N LEU A 32 4.47 -11.97 -3.49
CA LEU A 32 4.38 -11.31 -2.18
C LEU A 32 4.98 -9.90 -2.23
N MET A 33 6.14 -9.74 -2.86
CA MET A 33 6.77 -8.43 -3.07
C MET A 33 5.88 -7.50 -3.90
N SER A 34 5.26 -8.03 -4.96
CA SER A 34 4.28 -7.26 -5.74
C SER A 34 3.05 -6.91 -4.91
N GLY A 35 2.53 -7.85 -4.12
CA GLY A 35 1.35 -7.66 -3.27
C GLY A 35 1.59 -6.63 -2.16
N SER A 36 2.74 -6.66 -1.49
CA SER A 36 3.08 -5.65 -0.48
C SER A 36 3.24 -4.25 -1.08
N ASN A 37 3.71 -4.15 -2.33
CA ASN A 37 3.72 -2.89 -3.07
C ASN A 37 2.30 -2.41 -3.45
N ALA A 38 1.33 -3.31 -3.70
CA ALA A 38 -0.06 -2.91 -3.88
C ALA A 38 -0.68 -2.36 -2.58
N ILE A 39 -0.33 -2.96 -1.43
CA ILE A 39 -0.81 -2.55 -0.11
C ILE A 39 -0.23 -1.18 0.31
N SER A 40 1.02 -0.88 -0.04
CA SER A 40 1.62 0.45 0.22
C SER A 40 0.89 1.59 -0.49
N GLY A 41 0.02 1.26 -1.46
CA GLY A 41 -0.96 2.16 -2.05
C GLY A 41 -1.94 2.82 -1.08
N ILE A 42 -1.97 2.41 0.20
CA ILE A 42 -2.66 3.13 1.29
C ILE A 42 -2.26 4.62 1.37
N THR A 43 -1.09 4.98 0.84
CA THR A 43 -0.65 6.37 0.61
C THR A 43 -1.69 7.23 -0.13
N LEU A 44 -2.57 6.64 -0.95
CA LEU A 44 -3.68 7.34 -1.60
C LEU A 44 -4.64 7.96 -0.58
N VAL A 45 -4.91 7.30 0.54
CA VAL A 45 -5.76 7.86 1.60
C VAL A 45 -5.11 9.10 2.21
N GLY A 46 -3.80 9.05 2.46
CA GLY A 46 -3.05 10.22 2.93
C GLY A 46 -3.05 11.38 1.93
N ALA A 47 -2.94 11.08 0.63
CA ALA A 47 -2.99 12.07 -0.43
C ALA A 47 -4.37 12.75 -0.52
N LEU A 48 -5.45 11.99 -0.40
CA LEU A 48 -6.83 12.49 -0.43
C LEU A 48 -7.15 13.34 0.80
N ILE A 49 -6.66 12.97 1.99
CA ILE A 49 -6.82 13.81 3.18
C ILE A 49 -6.06 15.12 2.99
N SER A 50 -4.80 15.04 2.54
CA SER A 50 -3.94 16.21 2.38
C SER A 50 -4.44 17.21 1.33
N SER A 51 -5.19 16.76 0.32
CA SER A 51 -5.75 17.66 -0.70
C SER A 51 -6.82 18.61 -0.15
N THR A 52 -7.39 18.33 1.03
CA THR A 52 -8.50 19.09 1.61
C THR A 52 -8.09 20.07 2.72
N VAL A 53 -6.81 20.09 3.14
CA VAL A 53 -6.42 20.65 4.46
C VAL A 53 -5.56 21.92 4.41
N MET A 54 -5.20 22.48 3.25
CA MET A 54 -4.24 23.61 3.22
C MET A 54 -4.82 24.98 2.84
N PRO A 55 -5.05 25.87 3.81
CA PRO A 55 -5.16 27.31 3.58
C PRO A 55 -3.77 27.97 3.46
N GLY A 56 -3.58 28.88 2.49
CA GLY A 56 -2.42 29.81 2.44
C GLY A 56 -1.43 29.67 1.28
N HIS A 57 -1.43 28.55 0.54
CA HIS A 57 -0.59 28.34 -0.67
C HIS A 57 -1.34 27.54 -1.75
N GLU A 58 -2.47 28.08 -2.22
CA GLU A 58 -3.45 27.35 -3.03
C GLU A 58 -2.86 26.69 -4.29
N THR A 59 -2.00 27.39 -5.04
CA THR A 59 -1.47 26.85 -6.30
C THR A 59 -0.45 25.75 -6.10
N LEU A 60 0.53 25.93 -5.21
CA LEU A 60 1.57 24.93 -4.97
C LEU A 60 0.99 23.68 -4.31
N THR A 61 0.10 23.87 -3.33
CA THR A 61 -0.56 22.73 -2.70
C THR A 61 -1.45 22.00 -3.69
N ALA A 62 -2.22 22.69 -4.54
CA ALA A 62 -3.06 22.03 -5.53
C ALA A 62 -2.23 21.16 -6.49
N ILE A 63 -1.07 21.66 -6.96
CA ILE A 63 -0.17 20.89 -7.83
C ILE A 63 0.39 19.67 -7.11
N LEU A 64 0.90 19.82 -5.88
CA LEU A 64 1.47 18.72 -5.11
C LEU A 64 0.42 17.68 -4.70
N ALA A 65 -0.77 18.11 -4.29
CA ALA A 65 -1.87 17.23 -3.93
C ALA A 65 -2.37 16.44 -5.16
N THR A 66 -2.52 17.11 -6.30
CA THR A 66 -2.90 16.45 -7.56
C THR A 66 -1.82 15.45 -7.98
N GLY A 67 -0.55 15.82 -7.91
CA GLY A 67 0.57 14.92 -8.19
C GLY A 67 0.63 13.72 -7.23
N ALA A 68 0.40 13.94 -5.94
CA ALA A 68 0.36 12.89 -4.93
C ALA A 68 -0.75 11.88 -5.19
N VAL A 69 -1.98 12.35 -5.47
CA VAL A 69 -3.12 11.48 -5.82
C VAL A 69 -2.84 10.72 -7.11
N PHE A 70 -2.28 11.37 -8.14
CA PHE A 70 -1.93 10.73 -9.41
C PHE A 70 -0.92 9.60 -9.22
N LEU A 71 0.20 9.86 -8.53
CA LEU A 71 1.25 8.87 -8.28
C LEU A 71 0.76 7.73 -7.37
N ALA A 72 -0.01 8.05 -6.33
CA ALA A 72 -0.59 7.05 -5.45
C ALA A 72 -1.58 6.14 -6.19
N THR A 73 -2.37 6.71 -7.11
CA THR A 73 -3.28 5.93 -7.96
C THR A 73 -2.52 4.97 -8.88
N ILE A 74 -1.41 5.42 -9.50
CA ILE A 74 -0.53 4.55 -10.30
C ILE A 74 0.01 3.39 -9.45
N ASN A 75 0.46 3.66 -8.23
CA ASN A 75 0.99 2.64 -7.33
C ASN A 75 -0.07 1.58 -6.97
N VAL A 76 -1.28 2.02 -6.56
CA VAL A 76 -2.41 1.12 -6.24
C VAL A 76 -2.78 0.29 -7.47
N VAL A 77 -3.14 0.94 -8.57
CA VAL A 77 -3.66 0.24 -9.77
C VAL A 77 -2.61 -0.69 -10.35
N GLY A 78 -1.38 -0.21 -10.53
CA GLY A 78 -0.27 -1.01 -11.04
C GLY A 78 0.05 -2.19 -10.12
N GLY A 79 0.12 -1.96 -8.81
CA GLY A 79 0.38 -2.99 -7.82
C GLY A 79 -0.65 -4.12 -7.86
N TYR A 80 -1.95 -3.79 -7.86
CA TYR A 80 -3.01 -4.80 -7.90
C TYR A 80 -3.06 -5.56 -9.23
N VAL A 81 -2.90 -4.87 -10.37
CA VAL A 81 -2.91 -5.52 -11.70
C VAL A 81 -1.74 -6.49 -11.86
N VAL A 82 -0.53 -6.09 -11.46
CA VAL A 82 0.67 -6.94 -11.55
C VAL A 82 0.54 -8.13 -10.61
N THR A 83 0.07 -7.91 -9.38
CA THR A 83 -0.12 -8.98 -8.40
C THR A 83 -1.15 -10.00 -8.87
N ASP A 84 -2.28 -9.57 -9.42
CA ASP A 84 -3.30 -10.48 -9.98
C ASP A 84 -2.72 -11.35 -11.12
N ARG A 85 -1.97 -10.74 -12.05
CA ARG A 85 -1.29 -11.48 -13.13
C ARG A 85 -0.29 -12.50 -12.58
N MET A 86 0.46 -12.15 -11.53
CA MET A 86 1.40 -13.08 -10.89
C MET A 86 0.69 -14.24 -10.21
N LEU A 87 -0.38 -13.98 -9.47
CA LEU A 87 -1.16 -15.00 -8.78
C LEU A 87 -1.96 -15.89 -9.74
N ALA A 88 -2.36 -15.37 -10.90
CA ALA A 88 -3.00 -16.15 -11.95
C ALA A 88 -2.12 -17.30 -12.46
N MET A 89 -0.79 -17.19 -12.38
CA MET A 89 0.14 -18.28 -12.76
C MET A 89 0.08 -19.49 -11.82
N PHE A 90 -0.44 -19.32 -10.60
CA PHE A 90 -0.63 -20.39 -9.61
C PHE A 90 -2.02 -21.02 -9.70
N LYS A 91 -2.95 -20.42 -10.45
CA LYS A 91 -4.24 -21.05 -10.73
C LYS A 91 -4.00 -22.23 -11.68
N LYS A 92 -4.45 -23.41 -11.27
CA LYS A 92 -4.36 -24.62 -12.10
C LYS A 92 -5.11 -24.36 -13.40
N LYS A 93 -4.43 -24.46 -14.54
CA LYS A 93 -5.03 -24.31 -15.87
C LYS A 93 -6.03 -25.45 -16.07
N GLY A 94 -7.33 -25.19 -15.88
CA GLY A 94 -8.42 -26.12 -16.17
C GLY A 94 -8.46 -27.41 -15.33
N LYS A 95 -9.13 -27.34 -14.19
CA LYS A 95 -10.53 -27.80 -14.13
C LYS A 95 -11.39 -26.57 -13.94
#